data_AF-A0A2A4LGC1-F1
#
_entry.id   AF-A0A2A4LGC1-F1
#
_cell.length_a   1.000
_cell.length_b   1.000
_cell.length_c   1.000
_cell.angle_alpha   90.00
_cell.angle_beta   90.00
_cell.angle_gamma   90.00
#
_symmetry.space_group_name_H-M   'P 1'
#
loop_
_entity.id
_entity.type
_entity.pdbx_description
1 polymer ?
#
loop_
_entity_poly.entity_id
_entity_poly.type
_entity_poly.pdbx_seq_one_letter_code
_entity_poly.pdbx_strand_id
1 'polypeptide(L)'
;MKKKILLFLFITLQITLFHHVFALAKTPENYFKGKFYSSVKNNFLIATEKMNDNRFEKTVIAMLENDEDGAWGLVINKPMGSIPLAMLIDPSLSTSEEREKLYEKNILIFWGGPVEVKKIFVLHSSEYQSESTKNYGGISISQDYNILFDIAEDRGPEKSLVILGYSGWGSGQLEGEMERDHWILSDLDSDIIFEKESMKKWPKAYENSFIRL
;
A
#
# COMPACT_ATOMS: atom_id res chain seq x y z
N MET A 1 54.77 -3.13 20.12
CA MET A 1 54.15 -2.45 18.95
C MET A 1 53.80 -3.39 17.78
N LYS A 2 54.67 -4.33 17.37
CA LYS A 2 54.44 -5.19 16.19
C LYS A 2 53.16 -6.05 16.19
N LYS A 3 52.72 -6.59 17.35
CA LYS A 3 51.49 -7.43 17.44
C LYS A 3 50.18 -6.66 17.18
N LYS A 4 50.11 -5.37 17.56
CA LYS A 4 48.90 -4.54 17.34
C LYS A 4 48.70 -4.19 15.85
N ILE A 5 49.80 -4.01 15.12
CA ILE A 5 49.78 -3.71 13.68
C ILE A 5 49.31 -4.94 12.88
N LEU A 6 49.76 -6.14 13.25
CA LEU A 6 49.37 -7.39 12.58
C LEU A 6 47.87 -7.70 12.77
N LEU A 7 47.33 -7.45 13.96
CA LEU A 7 45.90 -7.63 14.24
C LEU A 7 45.04 -6.65 13.42
N PHE A 8 45.48 -5.40 13.28
CA PHE A 8 44.77 -4.38 12.50
C PHE A 8 44.78 -4.72 11.01
N LEU A 9 45.91 -5.18 10.47
CA LEU A 9 46.03 -5.66 9.08
C LEU A 9 45.14 -6.88 8.79
N PHE A 10 44.97 -7.78 9.77
CA PHE A 10 44.10 -8.94 9.61
C PHE A 10 42.61 -8.55 9.59
N ILE A 11 42.21 -7.61 10.45
CA ILE A 11 40.85 -7.08 10.50
C ILE A 11 40.52 -6.30 9.21
N THR A 12 41.42 -5.44 8.72
CA THR A 12 41.19 -4.72 7.46
C THR A 12 41.13 -5.66 6.27
N LEU A 13 41.93 -6.73 6.26
CA LEU A 13 41.89 -7.77 5.22
C LEU A 13 40.57 -8.55 5.25
N GLN A 14 40.04 -8.89 6.42
CA GLN A 14 38.73 -9.56 6.52
C GLN A 14 37.58 -8.65 6.11
N ILE A 15 37.61 -7.37 6.48
CA ILE A 15 36.58 -6.39 6.07
C ILE A 15 36.62 -6.18 4.56
N THR A 16 37.81 -6.03 3.96
CA THR A 16 37.95 -5.91 2.50
C THR A 16 37.55 -7.18 1.78
N LEU A 17 37.88 -8.38 2.29
CA LEU A 17 37.37 -9.64 1.73
C LEU A 17 35.85 -9.69 1.79
N PHE A 18 35.24 -9.27 2.89
CA PHE A 18 33.79 -9.27 3.07
C PHE A 18 33.11 -8.31 2.09
N HIS A 19 33.67 -7.11 1.88
CA HIS A 19 33.17 -6.15 0.90
C HIS A 19 33.35 -6.67 -0.54
N HIS A 20 34.44 -7.38 -0.83
CA HIS A 20 34.66 -8.00 -2.14
C HIS A 20 33.68 -9.13 -2.43
N VAL A 21 33.36 -9.97 -1.43
CA VAL A 21 32.37 -11.04 -1.57
C VAL A 21 30.97 -10.48 -1.85
N PHE A 22 30.57 -9.40 -1.17
CA PHE A 22 29.30 -8.72 -1.47
C PHE A 22 29.30 -8.02 -2.83
N ALA A 23 30.44 -7.49 -3.29
CA ALA A 23 30.57 -6.90 -4.63
C ALA A 23 30.57 -7.94 -5.77
N LEU A 24 30.91 -9.21 -5.48
CA LEU A 24 30.92 -10.30 -6.47
C LEU A 24 29.62 -11.10 -6.54
N ALA A 25 28.74 -10.99 -5.54
CA ALA A 25 27.39 -11.53 -5.63
C ALA A 25 26.60 -10.69 -6.64
N LYS A 26 26.53 -11.12 -7.90
CA LYS A 26 25.56 -10.59 -8.86
C LYS A 26 24.19 -10.68 -8.20
N THR A 27 23.53 -9.54 -8.00
CA THR A 27 22.10 -9.55 -7.67
C THR A 27 21.38 -10.36 -8.75
N PRO A 28 20.47 -11.27 -8.39
CA PRO A 28 19.71 -12.02 -9.38
C PRO A 28 19.10 -11.03 -10.36
N GLU A 29 19.33 -11.28 -11.64
CA GLU A 29 18.83 -10.44 -12.72
C GLU A 29 17.30 -10.49 -12.71
N ASN A 30 16.65 -9.33 -12.74
CA ASN A 30 15.20 -9.24 -12.79
C ASN A 30 14.76 -9.31 -14.26
N TYR A 31 14.37 -10.50 -14.71
CA TYR A 31 14.01 -10.73 -16.10
C TYR A 31 12.63 -10.14 -16.46
N PHE A 32 11.88 -9.70 -15.45
CA PHE A 32 10.55 -9.14 -15.63
C PHE A 32 10.55 -7.61 -15.64
N LYS A 33 11.69 -6.95 -15.40
CA LYS A 33 11.79 -5.49 -15.44
C LYS A 33 11.24 -4.95 -16.77
N GLY A 34 10.18 -4.14 -16.68
CA GLY A 34 9.50 -3.53 -17.82
C GLY A 34 8.46 -4.37 -18.54
N LYS A 35 8.19 -5.59 -18.09
CA LYS A 35 7.08 -6.40 -18.63
C LYS A 35 5.70 -5.98 -18.12
N PHE A 36 5.65 -5.29 -16.96
CA PHE A 36 4.37 -5.03 -16.27
C PHE A 36 4.03 -3.55 -16.07
N TYR A 37 4.86 -2.61 -16.54
CA TYR A 37 4.75 -1.18 -16.24
C TYR A 37 3.31 -0.64 -16.34
N SER A 38 2.55 -0.86 -17.41
CA SER A 38 1.16 -0.38 -17.49
C SER A 38 0.08 -1.39 -17.07
N SER A 39 0.46 -2.64 -16.84
CA SER A 39 -0.48 -3.77 -16.84
C SER A 39 -1.04 -4.14 -15.46
N VAL A 40 -0.43 -3.66 -14.38
CA VAL A 40 -0.93 -3.91 -13.01
C VAL A 40 -1.87 -2.81 -12.52
N LYS A 41 -1.84 -1.62 -13.14
CA LYS A 41 -2.76 -0.54 -12.83
C LYS A 41 -4.21 -1.00 -12.99
N ASN A 42 -5.11 -0.52 -12.12
CA ASN A 42 -6.52 -0.89 -12.10
C ASN A 42 -6.77 -2.38 -11.86
N ASN A 43 -5.87 -3.06 -11.14
CA ASN A 43 -6.04 -4.43 -10.68
C ASN A 43 -5.80 -4.50 -9.17
N PHE A 44 -6.18 -5.61 -8.56
CA PHE A 44 -5.59 -6.01 -7.31
C PHE A 44 -4.26 -6.71 -7.50
N LEU A 45 -3.35 -6.49 -6.55
CA LEU A 45 -2.17 -7.28 -6.31
C LEU A 45 -2.40 -8.10 -5.04
N ILE A 46 -2.43 -9.43 -5.19
CA ILE A 46 -2.79 -10.37 -4.13
C ILE A 46 -1.53 -11.07 -3.66
N ALA A 47 -1.22 -10.99 -2.36
CA ALA A 47 -0.12 -11.73 -1.79
C ALA A 47 -0.40 -13.23 -1.91
N THR A 48 0.52 -13.99 -2.48
CA THR A 48 0.39 -15.44 -2.55
C THR A 48 0.84 -16.10 -1.24
N GLU A 49 0.65 -17.42 -1.15
CA GLU A 49 1.20 -18.23 -0.04
C GLU A 49 2.74 -18.23 0.02
N LYS A 50 3.43 -17.75 -1.03
CA LYS A 50 4.90 -17.60 -1.05
C LYS A 50 5.38 -16.25 -0.49
N MET A 51 4.47 -15.38 -0.08
CA MET A 51 4.82 -14.08 0.48
C MET A 51 5.59 -14.24 1.80
N ASN A 52 6.88 -13.88 1.78
CA ASN A 52 7.76 -14.01 2.94
C ASN A 52 7.82 -12.73 3.83
N ASP A 53 7.21 -11.63 3.39
CA ASP A 53 7.09 -10.43 4.22
C ASP A 53 5.80 -10.49 5.04
N ASN A 54 5.93 -10.68 6.35
CA ASN A 54 4.79 -10.76 7.29
C ASN A 54 3.90 -9.51 7.24
N ARG A 55 4.43 -8.35 6.84
CA ARG A 55 3.62 -7.13 6.66
C ARG A 55 2.64 -7.25 5.50
N PHE A 56 2.91 -8.12 4.54
CA PHE A 56 2.09 -8.34 3.35
C PHE A 56 1.47 -9.73 3.27
N GLU A 57 1.66 -10.58 4.28
CA GLU A 57 0.96 -11.86 4.35
C GLU A 57 -0.55 -11.65 4.25
N LYS A 58 -1.17 -12.39 3.31
CA LYS A 58 -2.61 -12.35 3.00
C LYS A 58 -3.15 -10.95 2.72
N THR A 59 -2.36 -10.04 2.15
CA THR A 59 -2.85 -8.72 1.74
C THR A 59 -3.49 -8.71 0.36
N VAL A 60 -4.48 -7.84 0.20
CA VAL A 60 -5.04 -7.40 -1.08
C VAL A 60 -4.67 -5.94 -1.25
N ILE A 61 -4.02 -5.59 -2.34
CA ILE A 61 -3.59 -4.21 -2.64
C ILE A 61 -4.32 -3.73 -3.89
N ALA A 62 -5.03 -2.60 -3.80
CA ALA A 62 -5.56 -1.92 -4.98
C ALA A 62 -4.44 -1.11 -5.64
N MET A 63 -4.08 -1.48 -6.88
CA MET A 63 -2.99 -0.84 -7.62
C MET A 63 -3.48 0.38 -8.38
N LEU A 64 -2.80 1.51 -8.19
CA LEU A 64 -3.24 2.82 -8.67
C LEU A 64 -2.39 3.30 -9.82
N GLU A 65 -1.07 3.24 -9.67
CA GLU A 65 -0.11 3.60 -10.70
C GLU A 65 1.02 2.58 -10.73
N ASN A 66 1.52 2.34 -11.93
CA ASN A 66 2.75 1.62 -12.21
C ASN A 66 3.32 2.20 -13.50
N ASP A 67 4.62 2.46 -13.51
CA ASP A 67 5.39 2.95 -14.64
C ASP A 67 6.87 2.56 -14.48
N GLU A 68 7.75 3.17 -15.27
CA GLU A 68 9.18 2.87 -15.24
C GLU A 68 9.89 3.36 -13.98
N ASP A 69 9.33 4.35 -13.29
CA ASP A 69 9.88 4.94 -12.06
C ASP A 69 9.45 4.15 -10.82
N GLY A 70 8.30 3.47 -10.89
CA GLY A 70 7.87 2.52 -9.87
C GLY A 70 6.36 2.26 -9.88
N ALA A 71 5.88 1.71 -8.77
CA ALA A 71 4.47 1.38 -8.57
C ALA A 71 4.00 1.85 -7.21
N TRP A 72 2.69 2.10 -7.07
CA TRP A 72 2.09 2.25 -5.75
C TRP A 72 0.62 1.85 -5.72
N GLY A 73 0.16 1.50 -4.51
CA GLY A 73 -1.19 1.04 -4.24
C GLY A 73 -1.52 1.07 -2.76
N LEU A 74 -2.74 0.67 -2.44
CA LEU A 74 -3.29 0.70 -1.08
C LEU A 74 -3.71 -0.70 -0.64
N VAL A 75 -3.18 -1.17 0.49
CA VAL A 75 -3.69 -2.37 1.17
C VAL A 75 -5.12 -2.09 1.66
N ILE A 76 -6.09 -2.92 1.27
CA ILE A 76 -7.52 -2.70 1.54
C ILE A 76 -8.12 -3.63 2.60
N ASN A 77 -7.33 -4.56 3.15
CA ASN A 77 -7.83 -5.64 4.01
C ASN A 77 -7.10 -5.79 5.35
N LYS A 78 -6.30 -4.79 5.76
CA LYS A 78 -5.64 -4.75 7.08
C LYS A 78 -6.23 -3.66 7.99
N PRO A 79 -7.33 -3.95 8.71
CA PRO A 79 -7.89 -3.00 9.67
C PRO A 79 -6.93 -2.78 10.85
N MET A 80 -6.82 -1.54 11.31
CA MET A 80 -5.99 -1.14 12.46
C MET A 80 -6.81 -0.88 13.72
N GLY A 81 -8.06 -0.44 13.56
CA GLY A 81 -8.95 -0.09 14.66
C GLY A 81 -9.91 1.03 14.29
N SER A 82 -10.93 1.23 15.12
CA SER A 82 -11.90 2.31 14.95
C SER A 82 -11.53 3.50 15.84
N ILE A 83 -11.51 4.71 15.28
CA ILE A 83 -11.25 5.95 16.01
C ILE A 83 -12.23 7.05 15.57
N PRO A 84 -12.43 8.10 16.38
CA PRO A 84 -13.20 9.27 15.95
C PRO A 84 -12.54 9.96 14.76
N LEU A 85 -13.33 10.44 13.79
CA LEU A 85 -12.82 11.19 12.63
C LEU A 85 -11.99 12.41 13.05
N ALA A 86 -12.32 13.03 14.19
CA ALA A 86 -11.57 14.16 14.76
C ALA A 86 -10.08 13.85 15.01
N MET A 87 -9.68 12.58 15.14
CA MET A 87 -8.28 12.18 15.33
C MET A 87 -7.46 12.17 14.04
N LEU A 88 -8.11 12.26 12.88
CA LEU A 88 -7.47 12.27 11.57
C LEU A 88 -7.22 13.68 11.04
N ILE A 89 -7.91 14.68 11.58
CA ILE A 89 -7.92 16.05 11.07
C ILE A 89 -7.15 16.94 12.03
N ASP A 90 -6.31 17.81 11.48
CA ASP A 90 -5.63 18.83 12.29
C ASP A 90 -6.70 19.75 12.93
N PRO A 91 -6.68 19.96 14.27
CA PRO A 91 -7.67 20.79 14.94
C PRO A 91 -7.79 22.23 14.41
N SER A 92 -6.74 22.76 13.77
CA SER A 92 -6.75 24.10 13.15
C SER A 92 -7.56 24.19 11.87
N LEU A 93 -7.94 23.06 11.27
CA LEU A 93 -8.72 22.97 10.03
C LEU A 93 -10.22 22.85 10.26
N SER A 94 -10.68 22.92 11.52
CA SER A 94 -12.08 22.77 11.91
C SER A 94 -12.51 23.84 12.90
N THR A 95 -13.72 24.35 12.77
CA THR A 95 -14.41 25.10 13.81
C THR A 95 -14.75 24.20 15.00
N SER A 96 -15.08 24.78 16.15
CA SER A 96 -15.49 24.01 17.33
C SER A 96 -16.73 23.14 17.07
N GLU A 97 -17.68 23.62 16.28
CA GLU A 97 -18.92 22.90 15.93
C GLU A 97 -18.63 21.72 15.00
N GLU A 98 -17.87 21.91 13.92
CA GLU A 98 -17.47 20.82 13.03
C GLU A 98 -16.68 19.75 13.79
N ARG A 99 -15.82 20.19 14.72
CA ARG A 99 -15.01 19.29 15.52
C ARG A 99 -15.85 18.42 16.45
N GLU A 100 -16.94 18.95 17.00
CA GLU A 100 -17.89 18.15 17.79
C GLU A 100 -18.51 17.03 16.94
N LYS A 101 -19.03 17.35 15.75
CA LYS A 101 -19.57 16.34 14.81
C LYS A 101 -18.55 15.27 14.44
N LEU A 102 -17.29 15.66 14.21
CA LEU A 102 -16.19 14.74 13.92
C LEU A 102 -15.87 13.78 15.07
N TYR A 103 -16.14 14.17 16.33
CA TYR A 103 -15.96 13.29 17.49
C TYR A 103 -17.09 12.26 17.63
N GLU A 104 -18.29 12.57 17.15
CA GLU A 104 -19.45 11.68 17.24
C GLU A 104 -19.37 10.49 16.27
N LYS A 105 -18.58 10.62 15.21
CA LYS A 105 -18.45 9.62 14.14
C LYS A 105 -17.14 8.85 14.26
N ASN A 106 -17.24 7.57 14.63
CA ASN A 106 -16.14 6.62 14.59
C ASN A 106 -16.01 5.99 13.19
N ILE A 107 -14.78 5.85 12.71
CA ILE A 107 -14.48 5.18 11.44
C ILE A 107 -13.38 4.12 11.63
N LEU A 108 -13.51 3.02 10.88
CA LEU A 108 -12.50 1.97 10.83
C LEU A 108 -11.34 2.42 9.94
N ILE A 109 -10.13 2.41 10.50
CA ILE A 109 -8.91 2.75 9.78
C ILE A 109 -8.26 1.48 9.24
N PHE A 110 -7.80 1.56 8.00
CA PHE A 110 -7.02 0.51 7.34
C PHE A 110 -5.57 0.95 7.19
N TRP A 111 -4.66 0.00 7.34
CA TRP A 111 -3.26 0.19 7.00
C TRP A 111 -3.09 0.02 5.50
N GLY A 112 -2.65 1.07 4.79
CA GLY A 112 -2.45 1.06 3.33
C GLY A 112 -1.03 0.66 2.91
N GLY A 113 -0.07 0.81 3.81
CA GLY A 113 1.31 0.38 3.62
C GLY A 113 2.32 1.14 4.48
N PRO A 114 3.62 0.82 4.36
CA PRO A 114 4.66 1.35 5.23
C PRO A 114 5.13 2.77 4.86
N VAL A 115 4.73 3.30 3.70
CA VAL A 115 5.20 4.59 3.19
C VAL A 115 4.23 5.70 3.59
N GLU A 116 4.77 6.84 4.05
CA GLU A 116 4.01 8.01 4.52
C GLU A 116 2.83 7.65 5.43
N VAL A 117 3.09 6.90 6.51
CA VAL A 117 2.05 6.30 7.40
C VAL A 117 1.04 7.27 8.02
N LYS A 118 1.24 8.59 7.90
CA LYS A 118 0.30 9.62 8.36
C LYS A 118 -0.59 10.17 7.25
N LYS A 119 -0.28 9.86 5.99
CA LYS A 119 -1.05 10.31 4.83
C LYS A 119 -2.36 9.55 4.78
N ILE A 120 -3.43 10.29 4.58
CA ILE A 120 -4.78 9.76 4.52
C ILE A 120 -5.18 9.62 3.06
N PHE A 121 -5.75 8.47 2.74
CA PHE A 121 -6.45 8.20 1.50
C PHE A 121 -7.85 7.75 1.84
N VAL A 122 -8.85 8.31 1.16
CA VAL A 122 -10.22 7.82 1.25
C VAL A 122 -10.54 7.15 -0.07
N LEU A 123 -10.61 5.82 -0.04
CA LEU A 123 -11.09 5.03 -1.16
C LEU A 123 -12.60 4.97 -1.07
N HIS A 124 -13.33 5.34 -2.12
CA HIS A 124 -14.78 5.44 -2.08
C HIS A 124 -15.45 5.03 -3.39
N SER A 125 -16.76 4.79 -3.30
CA SER A 125 -17.63 4.54 -4.43
C SER A 125 -17.78 5.79 -5.31
N SER A 126 -18.07 5.56 -6.60
CA SER A 126 -17.90 6.57 -7.66
C SER A 126 -18.96 7.67 -7.68
N GLU A 127 -20.07 7.52 -6.97
CA GLU A 127 -21.15 8.51 -6.85
C GLU A 127 -20.70 9.79 -6.14
N TYR A 128 -19.75 9.68 -5.22
CA TYR A 128 -19.14 10.83 -4.57
C TYR A 128 -18.01 11.39 -5.44
N GLN A 129 -18.01 12.71 -5.61
CA GLN A 129 -16.96 13.43 -6.33
C GLN A 129 -16.64 14.75 -5.61
N SER A 130 -15.36 15.05 -5.50
CA SER A 130 -14.81 16.31 -5.02
C SER A 130 -13.69 16.79 -5.94
N GLU A 131 -13.15 17.99 -5.68
CA GLU A 131 -12.03 18.53 -6.46
C GLU A 131 -10.75 17.67 -6.38
N SER A 132 -10.54 16.90 -5.30
CA SER A 132 -9.37 16.01 -5.17
C SER A 132 -9.62 14.59 -5.67
N THR A 133 -10.84 14.26 -6.08
CA THR A 133 -11.20 12.90 -6.48
C THR A 133 -10.46 12.48 -7.75
N LYS A 134 -9.78 11.33 -7.69
CA LYS A 134 -9.17 10.63 -8.82
C LYS A 134 -9.87 9.29 -9.05
N ASN A 135 -10.15 8.96 -10.31
CA ASN A 135 -10.87 7.74 -10.68
C ASN A 135 -9.92 6.68 -11.26
N TYR A 136 -10.07 5.43 -10.80
CA TYR A 136 -9.26 4.27 -11.15
C TYR A 136 -10.16 3.06 -11.45
N GLY A 137 -10.50 2.83 -12.71
CA GLY A 137 -11.09 1.55 -13.16
C GLY A 137 -12.33 1.05 -12.41
N GLY A 138 -13.12 1.93 -11.79
CA GLY A 138 -14.32 1.57 -11.00
C GLY A 138 -14.29 1.99 -9.53
N ILE A 139 -13.16 2.51 -9.03
CA ILE A 139 -13.06 3.12 -7.70
C ILE A 139 -12.54 4.55 -7.76
N SER A 140 -12.82 5.31 -6.71
CA SER A 140 -12.44 6.71 -6.59
C SER A 140 -11.61 6.92 -5.33
N ILE A 141 -10.61 7.82 -5.41
CA ILE A 141 -9.74 8.17 -4.28
C ILE A 141 -9.75 9.67 -4.10
N SER A 142 -10.02 10.09 -2.87
CA SER A 142 -9.84 11.46 -2.40
C SER A 142 -8.71 11.52 -1.37
N GLN A 143 -7.96 12.62 -1.36
CA GLN A 143 -6.79 12.83 -0.48
C GLN A 143 -6.91 14.09 0.39
N ASP A 144 -7.99 14.84 0.25
CA ASP A 144 -8.28 16.01 1.07
C ASP A 144 -9.02 15.65 2.37
N TYR A 145 -9.09 16.58 3.31
CA TYR A 145 -9.84 16.41 4.56
C TYR A 145 -11.35 16.67 4.40
N ASN A 146 -11.79 17.34 3.33
CA ASN A 146 -13.19 17.73 3.11
C ASN A 146 -14.11 16.50 3.08
N ILE A 147 -13.66 15.42 2.43
CA ILE A 147 -14.42 14.15 2.43
C ILE A 147 -14.67 13.60 3.84
N LEU A 148 -13.77 13.83 4.80
CA LEU A 148 -13.98 13.38 6.18
C LEU A 148 -15.05 14.22 6.89
N PHE A 149 -15.13 15.51 6.59
CA PHE A 149 -16.24 16.37 7.05
C PHE A 149 -17.56 15.93 6.41
N ASP A 150 -17.57 15.62 5.12
CA ASP A 150 -18.78 15.14 4.44
C ASP A 150 -19.25 13.80 4.99
N ILE A 151 -18.35 12.87 5.30
CA ILE A 151 -18.68 11.63 6.01
C ILE A 151 -19.27 11.93 7.40
N ALA A 152 -18.71 12.90 8.13
CA ALA A 152 -19.21 13.26 9.45
C ALA A 152 -20.63 13.85 9.42
N GLU A 153 -20.99 14.55 8.34
CA GLU A 153 -22.31 15.14 8.12
C GLU A 153 -23.29 14.25 7.36
N ASP A 154 -22.96 12.98 7.14
CA ASP A 154 -23.77 12.03 6.36
C ASP A 154 -24.03 12.49 4.91
N ARG A 155 -23.10 13.29 4.35
CA ARG A 155 -23.06 13.75 2.93
C ARG A 155 -21.95 13.08 2.11
N GLY A 156 -21.15 12.21 2.74
CA GLY A 156 -20.06 11.49 2.13
C GLY A 156 -20.51 10.38 1.18
N PRO A 157 -19.56 9.58 0.65
CA PRO A 157 -19.86 8.44 -0.21
C PRO A 157 -20.70 7.36 0.49
N GLU A 158 -21.46 6.60 -0.29
CA GLU A 158 -22.24 5.44 0.16
C GLU A 158 -21.33 4.35 0.76
N LYS A 159 -20.16 4.14 0.15
CA LYS A 159 -19.15 3.19 0.62
C LYS A 159 -17.78 3.86 0.65
N SER A 160 -17.05 3.70 1.74
CA SER A 160 -15.67 4.20 1.85
C SER A 160 -14.78 3.33 2.73
N LEU A 161 -13.47 3.43 2.49
CA LEU A 161 -12.40 2.99 3.37
C LEU A 161 -11.47 4.18 3.64
N VAL A 162 -11.22 4.45 4.92
CA VAL A 162 -10.18 5.40 5.32
C VAL A 162 -8.89 4.63 5.56
N ILE A 163 -7.86 4.98 4.79
CA ILE A 163 -6.60 4.26 4.69
C ILE A 163 -5.45 5.19 5.08
N LEU A 164 -4.54 4.70 5.94
CA LEU A 164 -3.33 5.40 6.33
C LEU A 164 -2.09 4.80 5.69
N GLY A 165 -1.27 5.66 5.08
CA GLY A 165 -0.07 5.26 4.33
C GLY A 165 -0.39 4.52 3.04
N TYR A 166 0.66 4.18 2.31
CA TYR A 166 0.56 3.43 1.06
C TYR A 166 1.71 2.43 0.89
N SER A 167 1.51 1.50 -0.04
CA SER A 167 2.50 0.53 -0.46
C SER A 167 3.14 1.00 -1.75
N GLY A 168 4.47 1.10 -1.77
CA GLY A 168 5.23 1.62 -2.90
C GLY A 168 6.37 0.69 -3.27
N TRP A 169 6.67 0.65 -4.56
CA TRP A 169 7.75 -0.11 -5.16
C TRP A 169 8.64 0.82 -5.96
N GLY A 170 9.96 0.67 -5.82
CA GLY A 170 10.90 1.35 -6.72
C GLY A 170 10.91 0.71 -8.11
N SER A 171 11.53 1.39 -9.08
CA SER A 171 11.70 0.91 -10.46
C SER A 171 12.13 -0.56 -10.54
N GLY A 172 11.30 -1.40 -11.17
CA GLY A 172 11.54 -2.82 -11.37
C GLY A 172 11.29 -3.70 -10.13
N GLN A 173 11.07 -3.13 -8.94
CA GLN A 173 10.97 -3.94 -7.72
C GLN A 173 9.72 -4.85 -7.76
N LEU A 174 8.57 -4.30 -8.18
CA LEU A 174 7.32 -5.05 -8.28
C LEU A 174 7.47 -6.23 -9.24
N GLU A 175 8.06 -5.99 -10.41
CA GLU A 175 8.29 -7.01 -11.43
C GLU A 175 9.15 -8.16 -10.89
N GLY A 176 10.19 -7.85 -10.13
CA GLY A 176 11.04 -8.86 -9.51
C GLY A 176 10.31 -9.64 -8.41
N GLU A 177 9.38 -9.02 -7.70
CA GLU A 177 8.52 -9.71 -6.72
C GLU A 177 7.48 -10.61 -7.41
N MET A 178 6.92 -10.18 -8.54
CA MET A 178 6.05 -11.01 -9.38
C MET A 178 6.80 -12.21 -9.96
N GLU A 179 8.06 -12.03 -10.41
CA GLU A 179 8.91 -13.13 -10.89
C GLU A 179 9.16 -14.20 -9.82
N ARG A 180 9.16 -13.81 -8.54
CA ARG A 180 9.30 -14.73 -7.39
C ARG A 180 7.98 -15.32 -6.92
N ASP A 181 6.90 -15.13 -7.67
CA ASP A 181 5.53 -15.53 -7.30
C ASP A 181 5.06 -14.94 -5.97
N HIS A 182 5.59 -13.81 -5.52
CA HIS A 182 5.12 -13.17 -4.28
C HIS A 182 3.71 -12.59 -4.46
N TRP A 183 3.37 -12.19 -5.68
CA TRP A 183 2.12 -11.53 -6.03
C TRP A 183 1.44 -12.20 -7.22
N ILE A 184 0.11 -12.20 -7.21
CA ILE A 184 -0.73 -12.55 -8.36
C ILE A 184 -1.76 -11.44 -8.60
N LEU A 185 -2.22 -11.27 -9.84
CA LEU A 185 -3.19 -10.24 -10.19
C LEU A 185 -4.62 -10.76 -10.05
N SER A 186 -5.56 -9.86 -9.76
CA SER A 186 -7.00 -10.09 -9.85
C SER A 186 -7.66 -8.82 -10.37
N ASP A 187 -8.80 -8.94 -11.03
CA ASP A 187 -9.55 -7.77 -11.47
C ASP A 187 -9.96 -6.93 -10.26
N LEU A 188 -9.97 -5.62 -10.45
CA LEU A 188 -10.47 -4.68 -9.46
C LEU A 188 -11.99 -4.83 -9.33
N ASP A 189 -12.46 -5.05 -8.10
CA ASP A 189 -13.88 -5.30 -7.81
C ASP A 189 -14.31 -4.48 -6.59
N SER A 190 -15.32 -3.62 -6.79
CA SER A 190 -15.85 -2.76 -5.73
C SER A 190 -16.51 -3.56 -4.60
N ASP A 191 -17.10 -4.72 -4.89
CA ASP A 191 -17.72 -5.58 -3.88
C ASP A 191 -16.66 -6.23 -2.98
N ILE A 192 -15.47 -6.53 -3.52
CA ILE A 192 -14.32 -6.97 -2.72
C ILE A 192 -13.75 -5.81 -1.89
N ILE A 193 -13.66 -4.61 -2.47
CA ILE A 193 -13.12 -3.44 -1.77
C ILE A 193 -13.98 -3.07 -0.57
N PHE A 194 -15.29 -3.05 -0.74
CA PHE A 194 -16.21 -2.64 0.32
C PHE A 194 -16.82 -3.80 1.10
N GLU A 195 -16.29 -5.01 0.92
CA GLU A 195 -16.63 -6.15 1.77
C GLU A 195 -16.40 -5.80 3.25
N LYS A 196 -17.43 -6.02 4.06
CA LYS A 196 -17.48 -5.66 5.48
C LYS A 196 -16.50 -6.49 6.30
N GLU A 197 -16.37 -7.78 5.98
CA GLU A 197 -15.45 -8.68 6.66
C GLU A 197 -14.09 -8.68 5.95
N SER A 198 -13.13 -7.90 6.43
CA SER A 198 -11.79 -7.78 5.85
C SER A 198 -11.10 -9.13 5.58
N MET A 199 -11.38 -10.14 6.41
CA MET A 199 -10.83 -11.49 6.28
C MET A 199 -11.29 -12.21 4.99
N LYS A 200 -12.45 -11.83 4.45
CA LYS A 200 -13.03 -12.41 3.22
C LYS A 200 -12.46 -11.78 1.95
N LYS A 201 -11.83 -10.61 2.03
CA LYS A 201 -11.30 -9.90 0.85
C LYS A 201 -10.22 -10.71 0.14
N TRP A 202 -9.27 -11.26 0.89
CA TRP A 202 -8.17 -12.04 0.32
C TRP A 202 -8.64 -13.32 -0.38
N PRO A 203 -9.42 -14.23 0.24
CA PRO A 203 -9.84 -15.45 -0.45
C PRO A 203 -10.70 -15.17 -1.68
N LYS A 204 -11.61 -14.18 -1.63
CA LYS A 204 -12.42 -13.77 -2.80
C LYS A 204 -11.56 -13.26 -3.94
N ALA A 205 -10.59 -12.39 -3.65
CA ALA A 205 -9.70 -11.85 -4.67
C ALA A 205 -8.72 -12.90 -5.20
N TYR A 206 -8.28 -13.84 -4.35
CA TYR A 206 -7.40 -14.93 -4.75
C TYR A 206 -8.12 -15.94 -5.66
N GLU A 207 -9.40 -16.23 -5.42
CA GLU A 207 -10.22 -17.11 -6.26
C GLU A 207 -10.36 -16.57 -7.70
N ASN A 208 -10.48 -15.25 -7.84
CA ASN A 208 -10.59 -14.57 -9.14
C ASN A 208 -9.23 -14.20 -9.76
N SER A 209 -8.13 -14.72 -9.21
CA SER A 209 -6.79 -14.32 -9.63
C SER A 209 -6.38 -14.94 -10.96
N PHE A 210 -5.50 -14.22 -11.68
CA PHE A 210 -4.97 -14.63 -12.97
C PHE A 210 -3.50 -14.22 -13.12
N ILE A 211 -2.83 -14.89 -14.04
CA ILE A 211 -1.48 -14.54 -14.49
C ILE A 211 -1.61 -13.79 -15.80
N ARG A 212 -1.03 -12.59 -15.87
CA ARG A 212 -0.93 -11.82 -17.12
C ARG A 212 0.35 -12.25 -17.84
N LEU A 213 0.21 -13.00 -18.92
CA LEU A 213 1.32 -13.50 -19.76
C LEU A 213 1.81 -12.43 -20.76
#